data_AF-A0A9X1C497-F1
#
_entry.id   AF-A0A9X1C497-F1
#
_cell.length_a   1.000
_cell.length_b   1.000
_cell.length_c   1.000
_cell.angle_alpha   90.00
_cell.angle_beta   90.00
_cell.angle_gamma   90.00
#
_symmetry.space_group_name_H-M   'P 1'
#
loop_
_entity.id
_entity.type
_entity.pdbx_description
1 polymer ?
#
loop_
_entity_poly.entity_id
_entity_poly.type
_entity_poly.pdbx_seq_one_letter_code
_entity_poly.pdbx_strand_id
1 'polypeptide(L)'
;MFSRKNAGLWILLSAVTTLEAATAAQPKSEEKVAVTAIAALQICNERNPERGLTLERMVTDPTFSEESRSEYRRVNADPSYKDDVSEMKSFLLQPPLADVLRDICENLRKTSPDGYR
;
A
#
# COMPACT_ATOMS: atom_id res chain seq x y z
N MET A 1 -33.76 60.96 -10.88
CA MET A 1 -32.47 61.59 -11.23
C MET A 1 -31.34 60.71 -10.70
N PHE A 2 -30.43 60.31 -11.61
CA PHE A 2 -29.07 59.75 -11.45
C PHE A 2 -28.81 58.66 -10.39
N SER A 3 -28.50 57.39 -10.71
CA SER A 3 -27.41 56.83 -11.56
C SER A 3 -25.99 57.10 -11.05
N ARG A 4 -25.37 56.08 -10.42
CA ARG A 4 -24.04 55.49 -10.75
C ARG A 4 -23.62 54.51 -9.62
N LYS A 5 -23.58 53.20 -9.88
CA LYS A 5 -22.46 52.39 -10.43
C LYS A 5 -21.31 52.17 -9.43
N ASN A 6 -21.17 50.92 -8.97
CA ASN A 6 -19.91 50.14 -8.87
C ASN A 6 -20.34 48.68 -8.63
N ALA A 7 -20.30 47.78 -9.62
CA ALA A 7 -19.12 47.13 -10.22
C ALA A 7 -18.45 46.14 -9.26
N GLY A 8 -18.74 44.86 -9.49
CA GLY A 8 -18.22 43.66 -8.84
C GLY A 8 -19.16 42.51 -9.24
N LEU A 9 -19.08 41.91 -10.43
CA LEU A 9 -17.97 41.05 -10.91
C LEU A 9 -17.70 40.01 -9.80
N TRP A 10 -18.20 38.77 -9.86
CA TRP A 10 -17.80 37.74 -10.81
C TRP A 10 -18.48 36.38 -10.47
N ILE A 11 -18.75 35.61 -11.53
CA ILE A 11 -18.53 34.15 -11.65
C ILE A 11 -19.58 33.18 -11.08
N LEU A 12 -20.38 32.68 -12.02
CA LEU A 12 -20.99 31.35 -12.12
C LEU A 12 -20.00 30.21 -11.84
N LEU A 13 -20.50 28.98 -11.67
CA LEU A 13 -19.81 27.67 -11.54
C LEU A 13 -19.61 27.26 -10.06
N SER A 14 -20.03 26.10 -9.57
CA SER A 14 -20.41 24.85 -10.24
C SER A 14 -21.33 24.05 -9.32
N ALA A 15 -22.23 23.28 -9.92
CA ALA A 15 -22.79 22.12 -9.28
C ALA A 15 -21.65 21.20 -8.82
N VAL A 16 -21.50 21.03 -7.51
CA VAL A 16 -20.81 19.86 -6.97
C VAL A 16 -21.93 18.94 -6.53
N THR A 17 -22.31 18.05 -7.44
CA THR A 17 -22.92 16.79 -7.06
C THR A 17 -21.95 16.13 -6.11
N THR A 18 -22.32 16.02 -4.84
CA THR A 18 -21.63 15.14 -3.90
C THR A 18 -21.82 13.73 -4.45
N LEU A 19 -20.81 13.26 -5.17
CA LEU A 19 -20.69 11.86 -5.51
C LEU A 19 -20.33 11.13 -4.22
N GLU A 20 -21.33 10.84 -3.39
CA GLU A 20 -21.27 9.79 -2.39
C GLU A 20 -21.21 8.46 -3.15
N ALA A 21 -20.02 8.14 -3.66
CA ALA A 21 -19.68 6.79 -4.07
C ALA A 21 -19.39 6.01 -2.78
N ALA A 22 -20.39 5.25 -2.37
CA ALA A 22 -20.30 4.27 -1.30
C ALA A 22 -19.20 3.24 -1.59
N THR A 23 -18.11 3.28 -0.82
CA THR A 23 -17.24 2.10 -0.55
C THR A 23 -16.92 2.01 0.95
N ALA A 24 -17.89 2.30 1.81
CA ALA A 24 -17.72 2.34 3.26
C ALA A 24 -17.62 0.96 3.96
N ALA A 25 -17.15 -0.11 3.28
CA ALA A 25 -17.13 -1.46 3.87
C ALA A 25 -15.85 -2.30 3.63
N GLN A 26 -14.83 -1.81 2.92
CA GLN A 26 -13.62 -2.59 2.63
C GLN A 26 -12.29 -2.23 3.36
N PRO A 27 -12.17 -1.13 4.14
CA PRO A 27 -10.83 -0.65 4.55
C PRO A 27 -10.10 -1.63 5.48
N LYS A 28 -10.81 -2.33 6.37
CA LYS A 28 -10.18 -3.25 7.33
C LYS A 28 -9.59 -4.51 6.69
N SER A 29 -10.17 -4.97 5.58
CA SER A 29 -9.67 -6.16 4.89
C SER A 29 -8.38 -5.84 4.14
N GLU A 30 -8.36 -4.72 3.43
CA GLU A 30 -7.21 -4.27 2.65
C GLU A 30 -6.06 -3.83 3.56
N GLU A 31 -6.35 -3.16 4.68
CA GLU A 31 -5.37 -2.82 5.70
C GLU A 31 -4.68 -4.08 6.26
N LYS A 32 -5.45 -5.12 6.61
CA LYS A 32 -4.86 -6.36 7.13
C LYS A 32 -4.00 -7.07 6.08
N VAL A 33 -4.41 -7.03 4.82
CA VAL A 33 -3.60 -7.54 3.70
C VAL A 33 -2.30 -6.75 3.57
N ALA A 34 -2.36 -5.42 3.67
CA ALA A 34 -1.19 -4.54 3.63
C ALA A 34 -0.22 -4.81 4.79
N VAL A 35 -0.71 -4.89 6.02
CA VAL A 35 0.09 -5.25 7.21
C VAL A 35 0.78 -6.60 7.00
N THR A 36 0.05 -7.59 6.48
CA THR A 36 0.60 -8.93 6.20
C THR A 36 1.68 -8.89 5.12
N ALA A 37 1.44 -8.17 4.02
CA ALA A 37 2.40 -8.03 2.93
C ALA A 37 3.68 -7.32 3.37
N ILE A 38 3.56 -6.25 4.16
CA ILE A 38 4.70 -5.50 4.71
C ILE A 38 5.47 -6.36 5.70
N ALA A 39 4.79 -7.07 6.60
CA ALA A 39 5.44 -7.98 7.54
C ALA A 39 6.24 -9.08 6.82
N ALA A 40 5.64 -9.72 5.81
CA ALA A 40 6.30 -10.75 5.00
C ALA A 40 7.50 -10.17 4.24
N LEU A 41 7.36 -8.99 3.62
CA LEU A 41 8.44 -8.29 2.92
C LEU A 41 9.62 -8.00 3.86
N GLN A 42 9.35 -7.49 5.06
CA GLN A 42 10.38 -7.20 6.05
C GLN A 42 11.13 -8.48 6.47
N ILE A 43 10.40 -9.57 6.75
CA ILE A 43 11.02 -10.87 7.07
C ILE A 43 11.90 -11.36 5.92
N CYS A 44 11.40 -11.31 4.69
CA CYS A 44 12.16 -11.78 3.53
C CYS A 44 13.41 -10.94 3.26
N ASN A 45 13.33 -9.62 3.46
CA ASN A 45 14.46 -8.72 3.34
C ASN A 45 15.49 -8.93 4.46
N GLU A 46 15.05 -9.15 5.71
CA GLU A 46 15.93 -9.49 6.83
C GLU A 46 16.69 -10.81 6.59
N ARG A 47 16.03 -11.77 5.92
CA ARG A 47 16.61 -13.08 5.63
C ARG A 47 17.54 -13.09 4.42
N ASN A 48 17.29 -12.24 3.43
CA ASN A 48 18.05 -12.17 2.17
C ASN A 48 18.36 -10.70 1.82
N PRO A 49 19.14 -9.98 2.64
CA PRO A 49 19.38 -8.55 2.46
C PRO A 49 20.07 -8.21 1.13
N GLU A 50 20.85 -9.15 0.59
CA GLU A 50 21.52 -9.03 -0.71
C GLU A 50 20.55 -8.95 -1.90
N ARG A 51 19.30 -9.39 -1.73
CA ARG A 51 18.28 -9.31 -2.78
C ARG A 51 17.72 -7.91 -2.95
N GLY A 52 17.91 -7.00 -1.97
CA GLY A 52 17.40 -5.63 -2.03
C GLY A 52 15.87 -5.60 -2.18
N LEU A 53 15.16 -6.42 -1.39
CA LEU A 53 13.70 -6.46 -1.39
C LEU A 53 13.19 -5.18 -0.72
N THR A 54 12.50 -4.35 -1.49
CA THR A 54 11.94 -3.09 -1.00
C THR A 54 10.46 -3.00 -1.30
N LEU A 55 9.75 -2.17 -0.55
CA LEU A 55 8.34 -1.91 -0.81
C LEU A 55 8.14 -1.40 -2.23
N GLU A 56 8.98 -0.46 -2.67
CA GLU A 56 8.88 0.12 -4.02
C GLU A 56 9.06 -0.93 -5.11
N ARG A 57 9.94 -1.93 -4.92
CA ARG A 57 10.04 -3.04 -5.87
C ARG A 57 8.77 -3.90 -5.88
N MET A 58 8.18 -4.17 -4.71
CA MET A 58 6.94 -4.95 -4.61
C MET A 58 5.77 -4.25 -5.31
N VAL A 59 5.57 -2.95 -5.05
CA VAL A 59 4.45 -2.20 -5.65
C VAL A 59 4.63 -1.89 -7.14
N THR A 60 5.84 -2.04 -7.70
CA THR A 60 6.02 -1.99 -9.17
C THR A 60 5.54 -3.25 -9.89
N ASP A 61 5.26 -4.33 -9.17
CA ASP A 61 4.75 -5.56 -9.79
C ASP A 61 3.34 -5.32 -10.38
N PRO A 62 3.13 -5.59 -11.69
CA PRO A 62 1.87 -5.36 -12.38
C PRO A 62 0.70 -6.20 -11.83
N THR A 63 0.97 -7.21 -11.01
CA THR A 63 -0.05 -8.06 -10.38
C THR A 63 -0.88 -7.32 -9.33
N PHE A 64 -0.33 -6.27 -8.71
CA PHE A 64 -1.06 -5.47 -7.71
C PHE A 64 -1.81 -4.32 -8.37
N SER A 65 -3.07 -4.10 -7.96
CA SER A 65 -3.86 -2.93 -8.36
C SER A 65 -3.26 -1.63 -7.79
N GLU A 66 -3.53 -0.49 -8.42
CA GLU A 66 -3.12 0.82 -7.91
C GLU A 66 -3.63 1.09 -6.48
N GLU A 67 -4.84 0.66 -6.17
CA GLU A 67 -5.42 0.74 -4.84
C GLU A 67 -4.59 -0.04 -3.81
N SER A 68 -4.24 -1.30 -4.10
CA SER A 68 -3.38 -2.10 -3.23
C SER A 68 -2.01 -1.46 -3.03
N ARG A 69 -1.41 -0.94 -4.11
CA ARG A 69 -0.10 -0.26 -4.06
C ARG A 69 -0.17 0.99 -3.18
N SER A 70 -1.23 1.78 -3.32
CA SER A 70 -1.48 2.96 -2.49
C SER A 70 -1.62 2.57 -1.02
N GLU A 71 -2.38 1.52 -0.74
CA GLU A 71 -2.62 1.04 0.62
C GLU A 71 -1.35 0.51 1.28
N TYR A 72 -0.52 -0.25 0.55
CA TYR A 72 0.78 -0.72 1.06
C TYR A 72 1.70 0.44 1.40
N ARG A 73 1.72 1.50 0.57
CA ARG A 73 2.49 2.72 0.88
C ARG A 73 1.94 3.45 2.09
N ARG A 74 0.61 3.56 2.22
CA ARG A 74 -0.06 4.19 3.36
C ARG A 74 0.30 3.49 4.66
N VAL A 75 0.10 2.18 4.74
CA VAL A 75 0.39 1.38 5.95
C VAL A 75 1.88 1.39 6.29
N ASN A 76 2.77 1.32 5.30
CA ASN A 76 4.22 1.36 5.57
C ASN A 76 4.71 2.74 6.05
N ALA A 77 4.08 3.82 5.62
CA ALA A 77 4.45 5.18 6.01
C ALA A 77 3.86 5.61 7.36
N ASP A 78 2.70 5.06 7.73
CA ASP A 78 2.01 5.43 8.95
C ASP A 78 2.56 4.65 10.17
N PRO A 79 3.17 5.33 11.16
CA PRO A 79 3.79 4.67 12.30
C PRO A 79 2.79 3.97 13.23
N SER A 80 1.49 4.26 13.14
CA SER A 80 0.47 3.60 13.97
C SER A 80 0.35 2.10 13.70
N TYR A 81 0.75 1.63 12.52
CA TYR A 81 0.74 0.22 12.14
C TYR A 81 1.99 -0.57 12.54
N LYS A 82 2.97 0.07 13.20
CA LYS A 82 4.24 -0.61 13.55
C LYS A 82 4.02 -1.82 14.46
N ASP A 83 3.12 -1.68 15.44
CA ASP A 83 2.82 -2.75 16.37
C ASP A 83 2.08 -3.90 15.67
N ASP A 84 1.10 -3.59 14.83
CA ASP A 84 0.38 -4.58 14.02
C ASP A 84 1.31 -5.35 13.06
N VAL A 85 2.25 -4.64 12.42
CA VAL A 85 3.27 -5.26 11.56
C VAL A 85 4.19 -6.15 12.39
N SER A 86 4.62 -5.71 13.57
CA SER A 86 5.48 -6.51 14.47
C SER A 86 4.77 -7.77 14.99
N GLU A 87 3.50 -7.65 15.38
CA GLU A 87 2.67 -8.78 15.78
C GLU A 87 2.49 -9.76 14.62
N MET A 88 2.18 -9.24 13.43
CA MET A 88 2.03 -10.05 12.23
C MET A 88 3.33 -10.76 11.85
N LYS A 89 4.50 -10.11 11.99
CA LYS A 89 5.79 -10.78 11.81
C LYS A 89 5.93 -11.96 12.76
N SER A 90 5.63 -11.74 14.03
CA SER A 90 5.70 -12.78 15.06
C SER A 90 4.77 -13.95 14.73
N PHE A 91 3.55 -13.67 14.26
CA PHE A 91 2.59 -14.67 13.82
C PHE A 91 3.10 -15.47 12.60
N LEU A 92 3.63 -14.79 11.58
CA LEU A 92 4.13 -15.44 10.37
C LEU A 92 5.37 -16.32 10.61
N LEU A 93 6.14 -16.04 11.66
CA LEU A 93 7.29 -16.84 12.07
C LEU A 93 6.92 -18.06 12.93
N GLN A 94 5.64 -18.28 13.22
CA GLN A 94 5.17 -19.50 13.88
C GLN A 94 4.97 -20.64 12.86
N PRO A 95 5.29 -21.89 13.22
CA PRO A 95 4.93 -23.05 12.39
C PRO A 95 3.40 -23.19 12.26
N PRO A 96 2.87 -23.63 11.10
CA PRO A 96 3.59 -24.02 9.89
C PRO A 96 3.88 -22.86 8.92
N LEU A 97 3.46 -21.64 9.26
CA LEU A 97 3.58 -20.46 8.38
C LEU A 97 5.04 -20.09 8.10
N ALA A 98 5.92 -20.31 9.09
CA ALA A 98 7.35 -20.05 8.93
C ALA A 98 7.98 -20.82 7.76
N ASP A 99 7.55 -22.07 7.54
CA ASP A 99 8.05 -22.91 6.45
C ASP A 99 7.51 -22.41 5.10
N VAL A 100 6.22 -22.06 5.02
CA VAL A 100 5.63 -21.47 3.81
C VAL A 100 6.28 -20.13 3.48
N LEU A 101 6.50 -19.28 4.50
CA LEU A 101 7.13 -17.99 4.31
C LEU A 101 8.59 -18.13 3.88
N ARG A 102 9.33 -19.14 4.39
CA ARG A 102 10.67 -19.46 3.88
C ARG A 102 10.64 -19.68 2.38
N ASP A 103 9.75 -20.54 1.91
CA ASP A 103 9.67 -20.89 0.50
C ASP A 103 9.26 -19.67 -0.34
N ILE A 104 8.37 -18.83 0.18
CA ILE A 104 8.00 -17.55 -0.46
C ILE A 104 9.22 -16.62 -0.54
N CYS A 105 9.99 -16.43 0.54
CA CYS A 105 11.16 -15.56 0.53
C CYS A 105 12.26 -16.06 -0.43
N GLU A 106 12.42 -17.37 -0.56
CA GLU A 106 13.41 -17.96 -1.47
C GLU A 106 13.00 -17.81 -2.94
N ASN A 107 11.69 -17.84 -3.22
CA ASN A 107 11.12 -17.71 -4.57
C ASN A 107 10.70 -16.29 -4.95
N LEU A 108 10.59 -15.36 -4.00
CA LEU A 108 10.46 -13.92 -4.23
C LEU A 108 11.66 -13.50 -5.08
N ARG A 109 11.35 -13.34 -6.37
CA ARG A 109 12.25 -13.41 -7.52
C ARG A 109 13.66 -12.90 -7.21
N LYS A 110 14.68 -13.70 -7.55
CA LYS A 110 16.00 -13.19 -7.98
C LYS A 110 15.74 -12.26 -9.16
N THR A 111 15.37 -11.00 -8.92
CA THR A 111 15.36 -9.98 -9.97
C THR A 111 16.80 -9.51 -10.14
N SER A 112 17.70 -10.43 -10.47
CA SER A 112 18.90 -10.02 -11.19
C SER A 112 18.40 -9.33 -12.48
N PRO A 113 19.02 -8.22 -12.91
CA PRO A 113 18.75 -7.66 -14.24
C PRO A 113 18.91 -8.70 -15.37
N ASP A 114 19.64 -9.79 -15.10
CA ASP A 114 19.75 -10.94 -15.97
C ASP A 114 18.60 -11.92 -15.68
N GLY A 115 17.50 -11.77 -16.42
CA GLY A 115 16.38 -12.71 -16.39
C GLY A 115 16.85 -14.16 -16.60
N TYR A 116 16.11 -15.08 -15.98
CA TYR A 116 16.08 -16.53 -16.24
C TYR A 116 17.30 -17.14 -16.93
N ARG A 117 18.10 -17.90 -16.17
CA ARG A 117 18.89 -18.98 -16.74
C ARG A 117 18.38 -20.31 -16.23
#